data_AF-A0A9E2DQK9-F1
#
_entry.id   AF-A0A9E2DQK9-F1
#
_cell.length_a   1.000
_cell.length_b   1.000
_cell.length_c   1.000
_cell.angle_alpha   90.00
_cell.angle_beta   90.00
_cell.angle_gamma   90.00
#
_symmetry.space_group_name_H-M   'P 1'
#
loop_
_entity.id
_entity.type
_entity.pdbx_description
1 polymer ?
#
loop_
_entity_poly.entity_id
_entity_poly.type
_entity_poly.pdbx_seq_one_letter_code
_entity_poly.pdbx_strand_id
1 'polypeptide(L)'
;MIDLQQSVKEVERVAKAGYRSIKIPLTVDSRPYNLPEYERLWAACADHDIVVSLHAFTESEDHYPEDWGEEEGHGGALSHMAMSMARGQSPVALLISSGALQRHPNLKFVVVECGAGWLAWLLYVMDEQVEKKHMWIRPSLEMKPSEFFRRQGGVTFSDDPIALRLLDYTSSDVLLWGSDYPHDEGTFPHSQDVIERTFAGISAEDKRKIVYDNAKRIYGFE
;
A
#
# COMPACT_ATOMS: atom_id res chain seq x y z
N MET A 1 0.86 -15.38 6.65
CA MET A 1 -0.12 -15.28 7.76
C MET A 1 -0.68 -16.66 8.05
N ILE A 2 -0.34 -17.25 9.20
CA ILE A 2 -0.52 -18.70 9.42
C ILE A 2 -1.92 -19.03 9.96
N ASP A 3 -2.40 -18.30 10.98
CA ASP A 3 -3.71 -18.51 11.62
C ASP A 3 -4.53 -17.21 11.69
N LEU A 4 -5.60 -17.13 10.90
CA LEU A 4 -6.47 -15.95 10.81
C LEU A 4 -7.29 -15.70 12.08
N GLN A 5 -7.68 -16.75 12.81
CA GLN A 5 -8.46 -16.58 14.04
C GLN A 5 -7.60 -15.95 15.13
N GLN A 6 -6.32 -16.35 15.21
CA GLN A 6 -5.37 -15.71 16.11
C GLN A 6 -5.03 -14.29 15.66
N SER A 7 -4.88 -14.05 14.35
CA SER A 7 -4.68 -12.69 13.83
C SER A 7 -5.80 -11.74 14.26
N VAL A 8 -7.07 -12.15 14.19
CA VAL A 8 -8.21 -11.33 14.67
C VAL A 8 -8.09 -11.00 16.16
N LYS A 9 -7.81 -12.00 17.00
CA LYS A 9 -7.62 -11.76 18.45
C LYS A 9 -6.45 -10.82 18.72
N GLU A 10 -5.40 -10.90 17.90
CA GLU A 10 -4.24 -10.02 18.02
C GLU A 10 -4.59 -8.58 17.65
N VAL A 11 -5.41 -8.35 16.62
CA VAL A 11 -5.95 -7.00 16.30
C VAL A 11 -6.66 -6.41 17.51
N GLU A 12 -7.57 -7.15 18.12
CA GLU A 12 -8.31 -6.69 19.31
C GLU A 12 -7.37 -6.38 20.48
N ARG A 13 -6.34 -7.21 20.67
CA ARG A 13 -5.36 -7.05 21.75
C ARG A 13 -4.51 -5.79 21.56
N VAL A 14 -3.97 -5.57 20.35
CA VAL A 14 -3.11 -4.41 20.08
C VAL A 14 -3.92 -3.11 20.04
N ALA A 15 -5.17 -3.15 19.58
CA ALA A 15 -6.08 -2.01 19.65
C ALA A 15 -6.33 -1.58 21.10
N LYS A 16 -6.60 -2.53 22.01
CA LYS A 16 -6.72 -2.25 23.46
C LYS A 16 -5.44 -1.70 24.08
N ALA A 17 -4.28 -2.05 23.53
CA ALA A 17 -2.98 -1.53 23.95
C ALA A 17 -2.65 -0.15 23.35
N GLY A 18 -3.52 0.41 22.50
CA GLY A 18 -3.34 1.74 21.90
C GLY A 18 -2.56 1.76 20.59
N TYR A 19 -2.25 0.60 19.99
CA TYR A 19 -1.68 0.57 18.65
C TYR A 19 -2.69 1.08 17.62
N ARG A 20 -2.18 1.69 16.55
CA ARG A 20 -2.96 2.26 15.44
C ARG A 20 -2.77 1.54 14.11
N SER A 21 -1.81 0.62 14.05
CA SER A 21 -1.49 -0.13 12.84
C SER A 21 -0.99 -1.53 13.19
N ILE A 22 -1.23 -2.46 12.27
CA ILE A 22 -0.58 -3.77 12.24
C ILE A 22 0.17 -3.92 10.92
N LYS A 23 1.25 -4.71 10.95
CA LYS A 23 1.97 -5.11 9.73
C LYS A 23 1.56 -6.52 9.34
N ILE A 24 1.17 -6.69 8.07
CA ILE A 24 0.95 -8.01 7.46
C ILE A 24 1.83 -8.13 6.20
N PRO A 25 2.14 -9.36 5.73
CA PRO A 25 2.87 -9.58 4.48
C PRO A 25 2.33 -8.78 3.30
N LEU A 26 3.19 -8.28 2.40
CA LEU A 26 2.74 -7.60 1.18
C LEU A 26 1.76 -8.45 0.38
N THR A 27 2.13 -9.72 0.19
CA THR A 27 1.30 -10.78 -0.40
C THR A 27 1.45 -12.08 0.37
N VAL A 28 0.44 -12.94 0.24
CA VAL A 28 0.50 -14.33 0.68
C VAL A 28 0.01 -15.16 -0.51
N ASP A 29 0.93 -15.68 -1.32
CA ASP A 29 0.61 -16.20 -2.65
C ASP A 29 -0.32 -17.44 -2.58
N SER A 30 -0.14 -18.27 -1.56
CA SER A 30 -1.03 -19.42 -1.27
C SER A 30 -2.41 -19.03 -0.71
N ARG A 31 -2.59 -17.77 -0.31
CA ARG A 31 -3.79 -17.27 0.37
C ARG A 31 -4.00 -15.78 0.07
N PRO A 32 -4.40 -15.42 -1.16
CA PRO A 32 -4.53 -14.02 -1.57
C PRO A 32 -5.64 -13.28 -0.82
N TYR A 33 -5.44 -11.97 -0.60
CA TYR A 33 -6.30 -11.13 0.26
C TYR A 33 -7.75 -10.93 -0.20
N ASN A 34 -8.10 -11.41 -1.39
CA ASN A 34 -9.48 -11.42 -1.88
C ASN A 34 -10.33 -12.58 -1.34
N LEU A 35 -9.73 -13.56 -0.66
CA LEU A 35 -10.45 -14.74 -0.18
C LEU A 35 -11.38 -14.41 1.01
N PRO A 36 -12.57 -15.05 1.09
CA PRO A 36 -13.56 -14.78 2.16
C PRO A 36 -13.05 -15.01 3.58
N GLU A 37 -12.04 -15.85 3.77
CA GLU A 37 -11.45 -16.14 5.08
C GLU A 37 -10.83 -14.91 5.76
N TYR A 38 -10.39 -13.91 4.99
CA TYR A 38 -9.90 -12.64 5.53
C TYR A 38 -11.00 -11.69 6.01
N GLU A 39 -12.27 -11.97 5.71
CA GLU A 39 -13.39 -11.07 6.02
C GLU A 39 -13.43 -10.66 7.50
N ARG A 40 -13.18 -11.62 8.39
CA ARG A 40 -13.16 -11.35 9.84
C ARG A 40 -11.97 -10.50 10.26
N LEU A 41 -10.84 -10.62 9.57
CA LEU A 41 -9.67 -9.78 9.83
C LEU A 41 -9.94 -8.34 9.37
N TRP A 42 -10.53 -8.17 8.18
CA TRP A 42 -10.94 -6.86 7.65
C TRP A 42 -11.94 -6.16 8.55
N ALA A 43 -12.97 -6.88 9.00
CA ALA A 43 -13.93 -6.37 9.97
C ALA A 43 -13.24 -5.93 11.27
N ALA A 44 -12.39 -6.79 11.86
CA ALA A 44 -11.68 -6.46 13.09
C ALA A 44 -10.79 -5.23 12.95
N CYS A 45 -10.06 -5.08 11.84
CA CYS A 45 -9.26 -3.88 11.59
C CYS A 45 -10.13 -2.63 11.46
N ALA A 46 -11.26 -2.72 10.74
CA ALA A 46 -12.19 -1.61 10.55
C ALA A 46 -12.89 -1.19 11.86
N ASP A 47 -13.37 -2.15 12.65
CA ASP A 47 -14.10 -1.92 13.90
C ASP A 47 -13.21 -1.31 15.01
N HIS A 48 -11.90 -1.51 14.90
CA HIS A 48 -10.92 -1.04 15.88
C HIS A 48 -10.04 0.13 15.39
N ASP A 49 -10.35 0.73 14.24
CA ASP A 49 -9.55 1.79 13.62
C ASP A 49 -8.06 1.42 13.46
N ILE A 50 -7.78 0.14 13.19
CA ILE A 50 -6.43 -0.37 12.96
C ILE A 50 -6.12 -0.28 11.47
N VAL A 51 -5.10 0.50 11.13
CA VAL A 51 -4.56 0.59 9.77
C VAL A 51 -3.81 -0.71 9.43
N VAL A 52 -4.08 -1.26 8.25
CA VAL A 52 -3.35 -2.42 7.74
C VAL A 52 -2.14 -1.95 6.94
N SER A 53 -0.92 -2.12 7.48
CA SER A 53 0.33 -1.83 6.78
C SER A 53 0.86 -3.07 6.03
N LEU A 54 1.01 -2.93 4.72
CA LEU A 54 1.47 -3.96 3.78
C LEU A 54 2.85 -3.55 3.27
N HIS A 55 3.90 -4.20 3.77
CA HIS A 55 5.28 -3.71 3.60
C HIS A 55 6.05 -4.49 2.54
N ALA A 56 6.83 -3.81 1.69
CA ALA A 56 7.70 -4.43 0.71
C ALA A 56 8.60 -5.52 1.32
N PHE A 57 9.02 -6.49 0.49
CA PHE A 57 9.95 -7.57 0.86
C PHE A 57 9.51 -8.40 2.08
N THR A 58 8.20 -8.66 2.21
CA THR A 58 7.66 -9.45 3.32
C THR A 58 6.67 -10.51 2.86
N GLU A 59 6.87 -11.06 1.66
CA GLU A 59 6.07 -12.14 1.11
C GLU A 59 6.08 -13.40 2.01
N SER A 60 5.07 -14.26 1.86
CA SER A 60 5.02 -15.52 2.62
C SER A 60 6.14 -16.51 2.28
N GLU A 61 6.83 -16.28 1.16
CA GLU A 61 7.95 -17.08 0.69
C GLU A 61 9.08 -16.10 0.30
N ASP A 62 10.11 -15.98 1.13
CA ASP A 62 11.38 -15.29 0.81
C ASP A 62 12.20 -16.15 -0.15
N HIS A 63 11.57 -16.60 -1.23
CA HIS A 63 12.25 -17.39 -2.25
C HIS A 63 12.88 -16.38 -3.19
N TYR A 64 14.14 -16.05 -2.92
CA TYR A 64 15.08 -15.76 -3.99
C TYR A 64 14.85 -16.84 -5.04
N PRO A 65 14.35 -16.49 -6.24
CA PRO A 65 14.18 -17.53 -7.23
C PRO A 65 15.56 -18.14 -7.49
N GLU A 66 15.65 -19.47 -7.45
CA GLU A 66 16.92 -20.21 -7.55
C GLU A 66 17.80 -19.60 -8.66
N ASP A 67 18.85 -18.92 -8.21
CA ASP A 67 19.90 -18.26 -8.96
C ASP A 67 19.46 -17.54 -10.26
N TRP A 68 18.86 -16.35 -10.13
CA TRP A 68 18.71 -15.40 -11.25
C TRP A 68 20.05 -14.73 -11.64
N GLY A 69 21.18 -15.35 -11.29
CA GLY A 69 22.52 -14.82 -11.49
C GLY A 69 22.76 -13.54 -10.70
N GLU A 70 22.25 -13.49 -9.46
CA GLU A 70 22.39 -12.34 -8.56
C GLU A 70 23.86 -12.14 -8.17
N GLU A 71 24.55 -13.23 -7.83
CA GLU A 71 25.99 -13.25 -7.55
C GLU A 71 26.85 -13.43 -8.82
N GLU A 72 26.26 -13.95 -9.90
CA GLU A 72 26.97 -14.29 -11.14
C GLU A 72 27.09 -13.12 -12.14
N GLY A 73 26.49 -11.96 -11.83
CA GLY A 73 26.57 -10.74 -12.64
C GLY A 73 25.58 -10.67 -13.81
N HIS A 74 24.51 -11.47 -13.79
CA HIS A 74 23.48 -11.48 -14.83
C HIS A 74 22.35 -10.46 -14.62
N GLY A 75 22.49 -9.57 -13.62
CA GLY A 75 21.51 -8.51 -13.34
C GLY A 75 20.32 -8.94 -12.48
N GLY A 76 20.41 -10.10 -11.82
CA GLY A 76 19.38 -10.64 -10.93
C GLY A 76 19.00 -9.67 -9.81
N ALA A 77 19.99 -9.07 -9.13
CA ALA A 77 19.76 -8.10 -8.05
C ALA A 77 18.90 -6.91 -8.49
N LEU A 78 19.23 -6.29 -9.63
CA LEU A 78 18.46 -5.15 -10.16
C LEU A 78 17.02 -5.56 -10.47
N SER A 79 16.84 -6.72 -11.09
CA SER A 79 15.51 -7.25 -11.44
C SER A 79 14.70 -7.54 -10.18
N HIS A 80 15.31 -8.16 -9.16
CA HIS A 80 14.69 -8.44 -7.88
C HIS A 80 14.24 -7.16 -7.19
N MET A 81 15.15 -6.19 -6.99
CA MET A 81 14.83 -4.93 -6.31
C MET A 81 13.68 -4.17 -6.99
N ALA A 82 13.67 -4.12 -8.33
CA ALA A 82 12.61 -3.42 -9.07
C ALA A 82 11.27 -4.19 -9.07
N MET A 83 11.30 -5.51 -9.25
CA MET A 83 10.07 -6.32 -9.42
C MET A 83 9.40 -6.69 -8.09
N SER A 84 10.15 -6.79 -6.99
CA SER A 84 9.57 -6.99 -5.66
C SER A 84 8.69 -5.80 -5.25
N MET A 85 9.11 -4.56 -5.54
CA MET A 85 8.28 -3.37 -5.30
C MET A 85 6.99 -3.38 -6.13
N ALA A 86 7.03 -3.90 -7.36
CA ALA A 86 5.83 -3.98 -8.22
C ALA A 86 4.72 -4.86 -7.62
N ARG A 87 5.06 -5.79 -6.70
CA ARG A 87 4.07 -6.62 -5.99
C ARG A 87 3.13 -5.81 -5.10
N GLY A 88 3.48 -4.57 -4.73
CA GLY A 88 2.61 -3.65 -3.98
C GLY A 88 1.29 -3.33 -4.67
N GLN A 89 1.20 -3.54 -5.99
CA GLN A 89 -0.06 -3.44 -6.75
C GLN A 89 -1.09 -4.50 -6.34
N SER A 90 -0.61 -5.70 -5.98
CA SER A 90 -1.45 -6.87 -5.71
C SER A 90 -2.43 -6.66 -4.55
N PRO A 91 -2.01 -6.25 -3.34
CA PRO A 91 -2.95 -6.04 -2.25
C PRO A 91 -3.98 -4.94 -2.56
N VAL A 92 -3.59 -3.87 -3.29
CA VAL A 92 -4.53 -2.83 -3.74
C VAL A 92 -5.61 -3.43 -4.61
N ALA A 93 -5.21 -4.16 -5.65
CA ALA A 93 -6.13 -4.78 -6.58
C ALA A 93 -7.07 -5.77 -5.89
N LEU A 94 -6.54 -6.62 -5.00
CA LEU A 94 -7.29 -7.68 -4.31
C LEU A 94 -8.29 -7.11 -3.29
N LEU A 95 -7.91 -6.12 -2.49
CA LEU A 95 -8.80 -5.50 -1.49
C LEU A 95 -9.96 -4.75 -2.15
N ILE A 96 -9.69 -4.00 -3.23
CA ILE A 96 -10.75 -3.30 -3.97
C ILE A 96 -11.65 -4.31 -4.70
N SER A 97 -11.06 -5.20 -5.51
CA SER A 97 -11.84 -6.09 -6.40
C SER A 97 -12.67 -7.14 -5.65
N SER A 98 -12.25 -7.54 -4.45
CA SER A 98 -13.04 -8.44 -3.59
C SER A 98 -14.27 -7.79 -2.94
N GLY A 99 -14.40 -6.46 -3.05
CA GLY A 99 -15.42 -5.68 -2.36
C GLY A 99 -15.21 -5.57 -0.84
N ALA A 100 -14.03 -5.95 -0.31
CA ALA A 100 -13.72 -5.80 1.11
C ALA A 100 -13.84 -4.32 1.55
N LEU A 101 -13.32 -3.39 0.75
CA LEU A 101 -13.41 -1.96 1.02
C LEU A 101 -14.85 -1.42 0.94
N GLN A 102 -15.70 -2.05 0.13
CA GLN A 102 -17.13 -1.71 0.07
C GLN A 102 -17.87 -2.16 1.32
N ARG A 103 -17.62 -3.39 1.78
CA ARG A 103 -18.25 -3.94 3.01
C ARG A 103 -17.75 -3.24 4.28
N HIS A 104 -16.50 -2.80 4.29
CA HIS A 104 -15.85 -2.15 5.44
C HIS A 104 -15.41 -0.73 5.07
N PRO A 105 -16.33 0.27 5.03
CA PRO A 105 -16.01 1.62 4.57
C PRO A 105 -14.98 2.36 5.44
N ASN A 106 -14.78 1.91 6.69
CA ASN A 106 -13.79 2.47 7.62
C ASN A 106 -12.45 1.72 7.60
N LEU A 107 -12.33 0.59 6.88
CA LEU A 107 -11.06 -0.12 6.75
C LEU A 107 -10.04 0.78 6.06
N LYS A 108 -8.88 0.98 6.69
CA LYS A 108 -7.75 1.72 6.11
C LYS A 108 -6.58 0.78 5.89
N PHE A 109 -5.85 0.99 4.81
CA PHE A 109 -4.61 0.26 4.54
C PHE A 109 -3.56 1.15 3.90
N VAL A 110 -2.29 0.81 4.10
CA VAL A 110 -1.16 1.52 3.51
C VAL A 110 -0.20 0.51 2.90
N VAL A 111 0.13 0.69 1.63
CA VAL A 111 1.23 -0.03 0.98
C VAL A 111 2.52 0.73 1.27
N VAL A 112 3.45 0.06 1.93
CA VAL A 112 4.67 0.66 2.48
C VAL A 112 5.86 0.22 1.64
N GLU A 113 6.66 1.18 1.20
CA GLU A 113 7.99 0.99 0.57
C GLU A 113 7.96 0.34 -0.82
N CYS A 114 6.86 0.51 -1.57
CA CYS A 114 6.75 0.02 -2.95
C CYS A 114 6.91 1.12 -4.01
N GLY A 115 7.39 2.31 -3.62
CA GLY A 115 7.22 3.53 -4.42
C GLY A 115 5.75 3.87 -4.65
N ALA A 116 5.45 4.90 -5.43
CA ALA A 116 4.07 5.36 -5.65
C ALA A 116 3.68 5.64 -7.10
N GLY A 117 4.64 5.78 -8.03
CA GLY A 117 4.37 6.09 -9.44
C GLY A 117 3.43 5.09 -10.14
N TRP A 118 3.48 3.81 -9.75
CA TRP A 118 2.62 2.75 -10.30
C TRP A 118 1.13 2.94 -9.97
N LEU A 119 0.81 3.65 -8.89
CA LEU A 119 -0.56 3.78 -8.39
C LEU A 119 -1.47 4.46 -9.42
N ALA A 120 -0.97 5.49 -10.11
CA ALA A 120 -1.72 6.21 -11.13
C ALA A 120 -2.20 5.27 -12.24
N TRP A 121 -1.30 4.43 -12.75
CA TRP A 121 -1.62 3.47 -13.80
C TRP A 121 -2.59 2.40 -13.30
N LEU A 122 -2.36 1.85 -12.10
CA LEU A 122 -3.23 0.81 -11.55
C LEU A 122 -4.67 1.32 -11.39
N LEU A 123 -4.85 2.48 -10.75
CA LEU A 123 -6.19 3.05 -10.54
C LEU A 123 -6.89 3.36 -11.86
N TYR A 124 -6.17 3.92 -12.84
CA TYR A 124 -6.70 4.16 -14.18
C TYR A 124 -7.19 2.86 -14.84
N VAL A 125 -6.36 1.83 -14.84
CA VAL A 125 -6.69 0.54 -15.47
C VAL A 125 -7.84 -0.14 -14.72
N MET A 126 -7.85 -0.15 -13.40
CA MET A 126 -8.94 -0.77 -12.63
C MET A 126 -10.29 -0.10 -12.89
N ASP A 127 -10.34 1.24 -12.92
CA ASP A 127 -11.54 1.99 -13.27
C ASP A 127 -12.03 1.62 -14.67
N GLU A 128 -11.11 1.59 -15.64
CA GLU A 128 -11.41 1.23 -17.03
C GLU A 128 -11.94 -0.21 -17.15
N GLN A 129 -11.33 -1.18 -16.44
CA GLN A 129 -11.77 -2.57 -16.48
C GLN A 129 -13.16 -2.74 -15.86
N VAL A 130 -13.46 -2.06 -14.75
CA VAL A 130 -14.80 -2.09 -14.15
C VAL A 130 -15.82 -1.52 -15.12
N GLU A 131 -15.54 -0.39 -15.78
CA GLU A 131 -16.46 0.21 -16.76
C GLU A 131 -16.68 -0.72 -17.99
N LYS A 132 -15.59 -1.12 -18.64
CA LYS A 132 -15.64 -1.89 -19.91
C LYS A 132 -16.05 -3.34 -19.72
N LYS A 133 -15.80 -3.93 -18.54
CA LYS A 133 -16.00 -5.36 -18.28
C LYS A 133 -16.97 -5.62 -17.11
N HIS A 134 -17.79 -4.65 -16.69
CA HIS A 134 -18.76 -4.78 -15.58
C HIS A 134 -19.61 -6.07 -15.63
N MET A 135 -19.94 -6.58 -16.83
CA MET A 135 -20.68 -7.83 -16.99
C MET A 135 -19.94 -9.07 -16.47
N TRP A 136 -18.60 -9.03 -16.43
CA TRP A 136 -17.70 -10.13 -16.05
C TRP A 136 -17.07 -9.93 -14.66
N ILE A 137 -17.01 -8.69 -14.17
CA ILE A 137 -16.43 -8.37 -12.86
C ILE A 137 -17.43 -8.72 -11.76
N ARG A 138 -17.03 -9.60 -10.84
CA ARG A 138 -17.82 -9.97 -9.66
C ARG A 138 -16.93 -9.95 -8.41
N PRO A 139 -17.40 -9.40 -7.28
CA PRO A 139 -18.69 -8.71 -7.09
C PRO A 139 -18.80 -7.42 -7.91
N SER A 140 -20.03 -6.92 -8.10
CA SER A 140 -20.23 -5.56 -8.63
C SER A 140 -19.79 -4.53 -7.59
N LEU A 141 -19.13 -3.47 -8.05
CA LEU A 141 -18.67 -2.39 -7.21
C LEU A 141 -19.61 -1.19 -7.31
N GLU A 142 -19.90 -0.55 -6.18
CA GLU A 142 -20.81 0.60 -6.08
C GLU A 142 -20.15 1.93 -6.46
N MET A 143 -18.82 1.97 -6.46
CA MET A 143 -17.98 3.12 -6.80
C MET A 143 -16.85 2.69 -7.73
N LYS A 144 -16.13 3.66 -8.30
CA LYS A 144 -14.90 3.37 -9.03
C LYS A 144 -13.82 2.83 -8.09
N PRO A 145 -13.00 1.86 -8.51
CA PRO A 145 -11.79 1.45 -7.81
C PRO A 145 -10.95 2.62 -7.25
N SER A 146 -10.74 3.67 -8.03
CA SER A 146 -10.02 4.87 -7.61
C SER A 146 -10.70 5.63 -6.47
N GLU A 147 -12.03 5.61 -6.39
CA GLU A 147 -12.79 6.24 -5.29
C GLU A 147 -12.67 5.43 -4.00
N PHE A 148 -12.69 4.09 -4.07
CA PHE A 148 -12.37 3.24 -2.92
C PHE A 148 -10.96 3.50 -2.40
N PHE A 149 -9.98 3.59 -3.31
CA PHE A 149 -8.60 3.87 -2.91
C PHE A 149 -8.47 5.24 -2.25
N ARG A 150 -9.03 6.31 -2.83
CA ARG A 150 -9.01 7.65 -2.22
C ARG A 150 -9.64 7.70 -0.84
N ARG A 151 -10.68 6.89 -0.60
CA ARG A 151 -11.35 6.80 0.69
C ARG A 151 -10.50 6.10 1.76
N GLN A 152 -9.76 5.05 1.39
CA GLN A 152 -9.28 4.04 2.36
C GLN A 152 -7.79 3.68 2.26
N GLY A 153 -7.16 4.00 1.14
CA GLY A 153 -5.77 3.63 0.84
C GLY A 153 -4.76 4.73 1.12
N GLY A 154 -3.51 4.30 1.28
CA GLY A 154 -2.32 5.14 1.22
C GLY A 154 -1.15 4.38 0.62
N VAL A 155 -0.17 5.09 0.06
CA VAL A 155 1.10 4.52 -0.39
C VAL A 155 2.25 5.37 0.14
N THR A 156 3.29 4.72 0.67
CA THR A 156 4.51 5.43 1.07
C THR A 156 5.54 5.47 -0.06
N PHE A 157 6.29 6.56 -0.13
CA PHE A 157 7.47 6.69 -0.97
C PHE A 157 8.49 7.65 -0.31
N SER A 158 9.72 7.65 -0.80
CA SER A 158 10.77 8.57 -0.32
C SER A 158 11.23 9.51 -1.43
N ASP A 159 11.86 8.96 -2.48
CA ASP A 159 12.35 9.69 -3.64
C ASP A 159 11.72 9.15 -4.94
N ASP A 160 10.49 9.56 -5.21
CA ASP A 160 9.73 9.15 -6.39
C ASP A 160 9.14 10.39 -7.10
N PRO A 161 9.92 11.06 -7.97
CA PRO A 161 9.40 12.19 -8.73
C PRO A 161 8.30 11.78 -9.73
N ILE A 162 8.20 10.50 -10.10
CA ILE A 162 7.15 10.00 -11.01
C ILE A 162 5.79 10.08 -10.32
N ALA A 163 5.70 9.67 -9.04
CA ALA A 163 4.48 9.80 -8.25
C ALA A 163 3.97 11.26 -8.20
N LEU A 164 4.88 12.21 -8.02
CA LEU A 164 4.56 13.63 -7.92
C LEU A 164 4.16 14.28 -9.26
N ARG A 165 4.59 13.70 -10.40
CA ARG A 165 4.15 14.14 -11.74
C ARG A 165 2.77 13.63 -12.11
N LEU A 166 2.22 12.69 -11.35
CA LEU A 166 0.95 12.00 -11.64
C LEU A 166 -0.17 12.33 -10.64
N LEU A 167 -0.02 13.41 -9.88
CA LEU A 167 -1.01 13.84 -8.87
C LEU A 167 -2.40 14.07 -9.44
N ASP A 168 -2.54 14.43 -10.71
CA ASP A 168 -3.84 14.56 -11.40
C ASP A 168 -4.62 13.24 -11.46
N TYR A 169 -3.92 12.09 -11.41
CA TYR A 169 -4.53 10.76 -11.39
C TYR A 169 -4.75 10.23 -9.97
N THR A 170 -3.75 10.40 -9.09
CA THR A 170 -3.75 9.79 -7.74
C THR A 170 -4.35 10.68 -6.65
N SER A 171 -4.23 12.00 -6.77
CA SER A 171 -4.30 12.99 -5.69
C SER A 171 -3.13 12.91 -4.72
N SER A 172 -2.76 14.07 -4.15
CA SER A 172 -1.82 14.16 -3.04
C SER A 172 -2.38 13.56 -1.75
N ASP A 173 -3.69 13.39 -1.60
CA ASP A 173 -4.33 12.94 -0.35
C ASP A 173 -4.03 11.48 0.03
N VAL A 174 -3.51 10.67 -0.90
CA VAL A 174 -3.24 9.23 -0.69
C VAL A 174 -1.75 8.89 -0.63
N LEU A 175 -0.88 9.89 -0.76
CA LEU A 175 0.57 9.69 -0.74
C LEU A 175 1.15 10.07 0.63
N LEU A 176 2.10 9.29 1.10
CA LEU A 176 2.79 9.52 2.36
C LEU A 176 4.30 9.51 2.10
N TRP A 177 5.01 10.52 2.57
CA TRP A 177 6.47 10.46 2.57
C TRP A 177 6.96 9.61 3.74
N GLY A 178 7.88 8.68 3.49
CA GLY A 178 8.55 7.87 4.52
C GLY A 178 10.07 7.91 4.32
N SER A 179 10.84 7.92 5.41
CA SER A 179 12.31 8.00 5.30
C SER A 179 12.99 6.66 5.07
N ASP A 180 12.29 5.58 5.41
CA ASP A 180 12.77 4.20 5.46
C ASP A 180 14.08 4.01 6.25
N TYR A 181 14.12 4.59 7.46
CA TYR A 181 15.28 4.47 8.32
C TYR A 181 15.30 3.08 8.99
N PRO A 182 16.45 2.38 9.03
CA PRO A 182 17.81 2.81 8.67
C PRO A 182 18.35 2.20 7.36
N HIS A 183 17.49 1.81 6.42
CA HIS A 183 17.91 1.09 5.22
C HIS A 183 18.78 1.93 4.29
N ASP A 184 19.57 1.27 3.44
CA ASP A 184 20.47 1.90 2.48
C ASP A 184 19.72 2.58 1.32
N GLU A 185 18.56 2.05 0.93
CA GLU A 185 17.60 2.70 0.03
C GLU A 185 16.90 3.92 0.66
N GLY A 186 16.96 4.03 1.98
CA GLY A 186 16.36 5.12 2.75
C GLY A 186 17.03 6.47 2.53
N THR A 187 16.50 7.49 3.20
CA THR A 187 16.95 8.89 3.01
C THR A 187 17.84 9.43 4.11
N PHE A 188 18.06 8.66 5.17
CA PHE A 188 18.88 9.10 6.29
C PHE A 188 20.37 9.17 5.90
N PRO A 189 21.15 10.18 6.35
CA PRO A 189 20.79 11.33 7.20
C PRO A 189 20.32 12.58 6.43
N HIS A 190 20.05 12.46 5.13
CA HIS A 190 19.79 13.56 4.19
C HIS A 190 18.31 13.78 3.85
N SER A 191 17.38 13.38 4.74
CA SER A 191 15.95 13.40 4.46
C SER A 191 15.41 14.79 4.06
N GLN A 192 15.91 15.86 4.66
CA GLN A 192 15.48 17.22 4.29
C GLN A 192 15.91 17.59 2.86
N ASP A 193 17.15 17.28 2.48
CA ASP A 193 17.68 17.54 1.14
C ASP A 193 16.90 16.75 0.07
N VAL A 194 16.57 15.49 0.36
CA VAL A 194 15.74 14.65 -0.52
C VAL A 194 14.34 15.27 -0.68
N ILE A 195 13.68 15.63 0.42
CA ILE A 195 12.36 16.27 0.37
C ILE A 195 12.40 17.57 -0.43
N GLU A 196 13.43 18.40 -0.27
CA GLU A 196 13.57 19.65 -1.03
C GLU A 196 13.74 19.41 -2.52
N ARG A 197 14.62 18.47 -2.89
CA ARG A 197 14.87 18.10 -4.29
C ARG A 197 13.65 17.48 -4.96
N THR A 198 13.06 16.46 -4.34
CA THR A 198 12.00 15.64 -4.96
C THR A 198 10.71 16.43 -5.12
N PHE A 199 10.39 17.34 -4.19
CA PHE A 199 9.19 18.19 -4.25
C PHE A 199 9.42 19.52 -4.98
N ALA A 200 10.53 19.69 -5.69
CA ALA A 200 10.77 20.90 -6.48
C ALA A 200 9.67 21.09 -7.55
N GLY A 201 8.96 22.22 -7.46
CA GLY A 201 7.83 22.55 -8.35
C GLY A 201 6.47 21.99 -7.91
N ILE A 202 6.40 21.30 -6.77
CA ILE A 202 5.13 20.86 -6.15
C ILE A 202 4.59 21.97 -5.25
N SER A 203 3.26 22.11 -5.21
CA SER A 203 2.61 23.12 -4.38
C SER A 203 2.94 22.91 -2.89
N ALA A 204 2.99 24.00 -2.12
CA ALA A 204 3.23 23.92 -0.68
C ALA A 204 2.11 23.13 0.04
N GLU A 205 0.89 23.17 -0.48
CA GLU A 205 -0.26 22.41 0.02
C GLU A 205 -0.05 20.90 -0.18
N ASP A 206 0.25 20.46 -1.41
CA ASP A 206 0.46 19.04 -1.71
C ASP A 206 1.68 18.51 -0.95
N LYS A 207 2.78 19.28 -0.90
CA LYS A 207 3.96 18.91 -0.11
C LYS A 207 3.57 18.67 1.35
N ARG A 208 2.83 19.59 1.96
CA ARG A 208 2.38 19.47 3.36
C ARG A 208 1.48 18.26 3.59
N LYS A 209 0.55 17.99 2.68
CA LYS A 209 -0.31 16.80 2.76
C LYS A 209 0.53 15.53 2.79
N ILE A 210 1.45 15.42 1.84
CA ILE A 210 2.23 14.20 1.62
C ILE A 210 3.24 13.96 2.76
N VAL A 211 3.91 15.01 3.24
CA VAL A 211 4.94 14.88 4.28
C VAL A 211 4.38 14.84 5.71
N TYR A 212 3.11 15.23 5.91
CA TYR A 212 2.57 15.40 7.26
C TYR A 212 1.06 15.09 7.37
N ASP A 213 0.19 15.86 6.71
CA ASP A 213 -1.26 15.82 7.05
C ASP A 213 -1.90 14.44 6.75
N ASN A 214 -1.43 13.72 5.73
CA ASN A 214 -1.96 12.39 5.38
C ASN A 214 -1.61 11.33 6.41
N ALA A 215 -0.36 11.30 6.89
CA ALA A 215 0.05 10.39 7.96
C ALA A 215 -0.77 10.66 9.23
N LYS A 216 -0.92 11.95 9.58
CA LYS A 216 -1.77 12.39 10.69
C LYS A 216 -3.21 11.89 10.55
N ARG A 217 -3.82 12.08 9.37
CA ARG A 217 -5.21 11.66 9.07
C ARG A 217 -5.39 10.14 9.10
N ILE A 218 -4.43 9.38 8.57
CA ILE A 218 -4.53 7.93 8.44
C ILE A 218 -4.35 7.26 9.79
N TYR A 219 -3.30 7.62 10.54
CA TYR A 219 -2.94 6.98 11.80
C TYR A 219 -3.54 7.64 13.05
N GLY A 220 -4.11 8.83 12.92
CA GLY A 220 -4.84 9.50 14.00
C GLY A 220 -3.97 9.99 15.16
N PHE A 221 -2.76 10.47 14.88
CA PHE A 221 -1.92 11.15 15.87
C PHE A 221 -2.14 12.67 15.87
N GLU A 222 -1.87 13.35 16.99
CA GLU A 222 -2.09 14.79 17.15
C GLU A 222 -0.94 15.64 16.59
#